data_AF-A0A0F9LB48-F1
#
_entry.id   AF-A0A0F9LB48-F1
#
_cell.length_a   1.000
_cell.length_b   1.000
_cell.length_c   1.000
_cell.angle_alpha   90.00
_cell.angle_beta   90.00
_cell.angle_gamma   90.00
#
_symmetry.space_group_name_H-M   'P 1'
#
loop_
_entity.id
_entity.type
_entity.pdbx_description
1 polymer ?
#
loop_
_entity_poly.entity_id
_entity_poly.type
_entity_poly.pdbx_seq_one_letter_code
_entity_poly.pdbx_strand_id
1 'polypeptide(L)'
;FDGAEGGIEAWLQLGESVGLTRAELESHEHVLPGVRFAIDAYVNFARRAPWQEAAGSSLTELFAPKIHKARLDNWPELYPWIDERGYRYFRKRLSEARRDVEHGLQITLDYCDTREKQQRAVDLLQFKLDILWTMLDSMWMAYIEERPPYYMEVEK
;
A
#
# COMPACT_ATOMS: atom_id res chain seq x y z
N PHE A 1 -16.10 17.52 -0.51
CA PHE A 1 -14.63 17.60 -0.56
C PHE A 1 -14.27 19.03 -0.26
N ASP A 2 -13.73 19.30 0.93
CA ASP A 2 -13.78 20.61 1.58
C ASP A 2 -12.36 21.12 1.87
N GLY A 3 -11.60 21.48 0.83
CA GLY A 3 -10.29 22.14 0.94
C GLY A 3 -9.16 21.36 1.64
N ALA A 4 -9.39 20.16 2.16
CA ALA A 4 -8.37 19.35 2.81
C ALA A 4 -7.45 18.68 1.78
N GLU A 5 -6.14 18.88 1.90
CA GLU A 5 -5.13 18.17 1.12
C GLU A 5 -5.37 16.65 1.11
N GLY A 6 -5.33 16.05 -0.08
CA GLY A 6 -5.63 14.64 -0.32
C GLY A 6 -4.60 13.67 0.25
N GLY A 7 -4.89 12.36 0.18
CA GLY A 7 -3.95 11.33 0.64
C GLY A 7 -2.61 11.33 -0.12
N ILE A 8 -2.64 11.67 -1.42
CA ILE A 8 -1.44 11.79 -2.26
C ILE A 8 -0.52 12.92 -1.76
N GLU A 9 -1.10 14.10 -1.47
CA GLU A 9 -0.33 15.23 -0.95
C GLU A 9 0.30 14.92 0.41
N ALA A 10 -0.44 14.24 1.31
CA ALA A 10 0.13 13.79 2.58
C ALA A 10 1.25 12.74 2.40
N TRP A 11 1.23 11.95 1.32
CA TRP A 11 2.32 11.02 0.98
C TRP A 11 3.55 11.75 0.42
N LEU A 12 3.36 12.82 -0.36
CA LEU A 12 4.46 13.69 -0.80
C LEU A 12 5.14 14.37 0.40
N GLN A 13 4.36 14.88 1.36
CA GLN A 13 4.88 15.43 2.62
C GLN A 13 5.65 14.39 3.45
N LEU A 14 5.24 13.12 3.41
CA LEU A 14 6.03 12.03 4.00
C LEU A 14 7.38 11.87 3.29
N GLY A 15 7.42 11.92 1.96
CA GLY A 15 8.68 11.90 1.20
C GLY A 15 9.62 13.05 1.60
N GLU A 16 9.10 14.27 1.65
CA GLU A 16 9.83 15.46 2.08
C GLU A 16 10.37 15.32 3.51
N SER A 17 9.58 14.73 4.41
CA SER A 17 9.98 14.51 5.82
C SER A 17 11.13 13.50 6.00
N VAL A 18 11.36 12.64 4.99
CA VAL A 18 12.47 11.67 5.00
C VAL A 18 13.64 12.10 4.12
N GLY A 19 13.64 13.34 3.62
CA GLY A 19 14.75 13.93 2.86
C GLY A 19 14.66 13.79 1.34
N LEU A 20 13.56 13.29 0.79
CA LEU A 20 13.33 13.25 -0.66
C LEU A 20 12.71 14.57 -1.15
N THR A 21 12.98 14.93 -2.40
CA THR A 21 12.28 16.02 -3.07
C THR A 21 10.94 15.55 -3.63
N ARG A 22 9.99 16.47 -3.75
CA ARG A 22 8.72 16.20 -4.43
C ARG A 22 8.91 15.67 -5.86
N ALA A 23 9.88 16.23 -6.59
CA ALA A 23 10.19 15.83 -7.96
C ALA A 23 10.62 14.36 -8.06
N GLU A 24 11.42 13.86 -7.11
CA GLU A 24 11.84 12.45 -7.06
C GLU A 24 10.65 11.49 -6.85
N LEU A 25 9.64 11.89 -6.06
CA LEU A 25 8.44 11.08 -5.87
C LEU A 25 7.54 11.11 -7.11
N GLU A 26 7.33 12.29 -7.70
CA GLU A 26 6.46 12.47 -8.86
C GLU A 26 7.04 11.88 -10.15
N SER A 27 8.37 11.85 -10.29
CA SER A 27 9.04 11.21 -11.43
C SER A 27 8.84 9.69 -11.45
N HIS A 28 8.58 9.09 -10.28
CA HIS A 28 8.53 7.65 -10.06
C HIS A 28 9.80 6.91 -10.51
N GLU A 29 10.93 7.59 -10.64
CA GLU A 29 12.16 7.01 -11.19
C GLU A 29 12.77 5.94 -10.28
N HIS A 30 12.53 6.05 -8.97
CA HIS A 30 12.96 5.07 -7.98
C HIS A 30 12.01 3.86 -7.83
N VAL A 31 10.88 3.84 -8.55
CA VAL A 31 9.93 2.74 -8.45
C VAL A 31 10.49 1.50 -9.15
N LEU A 32 10.88 0.52 -8.33
CA LEU A 32 11.40 -0.77 -8.78
C LEU A 32 10.40 -1.50 -9.69
N PRO A 33 10.87 -2.23 -10.72
CA PRO A 33 10.00 -2.96 -11.65
C PRO A 33 9.12 -3.99 -10.94
N GLY A 34 9.63 -4.69 -9.92
CA GLY A 34 8.83 -5.65 -9.14
C GLY A 34 7.69 -4.99 -8.35
N VAL A 35 7.94 -3.80 -7.77
CA VAL A 35 6.89 -2.99 -7.13
C VAL A 35 5.86 -2.54 -8.15
N ARG A 36 6.31 -2.06 -9.32
CA ARG A 36 5.44 -1.62 -10.42
C ARG A 36 4.53 -2.75 -10.89
N PHE A 37 5.08 -3.94 -11.15
CA PHE A 37 4.29 -5.08 -11.61
C PHE A 37 3.28 -5.58 -10.57
N ALA A 38 3.62 -5.55 -9.28
CA ALA A 38 2.68 -5.91 -8.22
C ALA A 38 1.48 -4.94 -8.17
N ILE A 39 1.74 -3.64 -8.25
CA ILE A 39 0.68 -2.62 -8.29
C ILE A 39 -0.12 -2.68 -9.60
N ASP A 40 0.54 -2.86 -10.74
CA ASP A 40 -0.12 -2.99 -12.04
C ASP A 40 -1.03 -4.22 -12.08
N ALA A 41 -0.64 -5.33 -11.43
CA ALA A 41 -1.51 -6.50 -11.28
C ALA A 41 -2.81 -6.14 -10.53
N TYR A 42 -2.71 -5.31 -9.49
CA TYR A 42 -3.89 -4.86 -8.74
C TYR A 42 -4.82 -3.98 -9.58
N VAL A 43 -4.25 -3.01 -10.29
CA VAL A 43 -5.01 -2.13 -11.18
C VAL A 43 -5.66 -2.93 -12.31
N ASN A 44 -4.92 -3.85 -12.94
CA ASN A 44 -5.44 -4.67 -14.02
C ASN A 44 -6.53 -5.64 -13.56
N PHE A 45 -6.42 -6.19 -12.34
CA PHE A 45 -7.49 -6.97 -11.73
C PHE A 45 -8.77 -6.13 -11.58
N ALA A 46 -8.67 -4.94 -10.97
CA ALA A 46 -9.83 -4.06 -10.78
C ALA A 46 -10.49 -3.62 -12.10
N ARG A 47 -9.72 -3.51 -13.19
CA ARG A 47 -10.24 -3.19 -14.53
C ARG A 47 -11.03 -4.33 -15.19
N ARG A 48 -10.79 -5.59 -14.80
CA ARG A 48 -11.28 -6.78 -15.53
C ARG A 48 -12.27 -7.62 -14.72
N ALA A 49 -12.13 -7.65 -13.40
CA ALA A 49 -12.99 -8.43 -12.52
C ALA A 49 -14.40 -7.80 -12.38
N PRO A 50 -15.41 -8.58 -11.94
CA PRO A 50 -16.66 -8.03 -11.45
C PRO A 50 -16.41 -6.94 -10.41
N TRP A 51 -17.17 -5.85 -10.44
CA TRP A 51 -16.91 -4.69 -9.60
C TRP A 51 -17.00 -5.01 -8.09
N GLN A 52 -17.81 -6.00 -7.69
CA GLN A 52 -17.88 -6.47 -6.31
C GLN A 52 -16.60 -7.19 -5.87
N GLU A 53 -16.01 -8.00 -6.75
CA GLU A 53 -14.71 -8.64 -6.49
C GLU A 53 -13.59 -7.60 -6.41
N ALA A 54 -13.61 -6.61 -7.31
CA ALA A 54 -12.70 -5.48 -7.27
C ALA A 54 -12.84 -4.68 -5.96
N ALA A 55 -14.06 -4.36 -5.54
CA ALA A 55 -14.32 -3.69 -4.27
C ALA A 55 -13.89 -4.53 -3.07
N GLY A 56 -14.22 -5.83 -3.04
CA GLY A 56 -13.87 -6.74 -1.94
C GLY A 56 -12.37 -6.95 -1.76
N SER A 57 -11.57 -6.81 -2.83
CA SER A 57 -10.11 -6.86 -2.74
C SER A 57 -9.49 -5.69 -1.94
N SER A 58 -10.26 -4.66 -1.60
CA SER A 58 -9.81 -3.58 -0.71
C SER A 58 -9.66 -4.03 0.75
N LEU A 59 -10.31 -5.13 1.15
CA LEU A 59 -10.50 -5.56 2.54
C LEU A 59 -9.22 -5.82 3.37
N THR A 60 -8.04 -5.82 2.75
CA THR A 60 -6.79 -5.64 3.49
C THR A 60 -6.76 -4.38 4.38
N GLU A 61 -7.62 -3.40 4.09
CA GLU A 61 -7.82 -2.23 4.96
C GLU A 61 -8.32 -2.57 6.36
N LEU A 62 -8.91 -3.76 6.59
CA LEU A 62 -9.19 -4.30 7.92
C LEU A 62 -7.92 -4.33 8.80
N PHE A 63 -6.75 -4.50 8.18
CA PHE A 63 -5.46 -4.63 8.87
C PHE A 63 -4.65 -3.33 8.87
N ALA A 64 -4.97 -2.37 8.00
CA ALA A 64 -4.21 -1.14 7.81
C ALA A 64 -4.07 -0.26 9.08
N PRO A 65 -5.12 -0.09 9.93
CA PRO A 65 -4.98 0.72 11.14
C PRO A 65 -3.88 0.23 12.09
N LYS A 66 -3.70 -1.10 12.19
CA LYS A 66 -2.68 -1.70 13.08
C LYS A 66 -1.26 -1.29 12.66
N ILE A 67 -0.95 -1.39 11.37
CA ILE A 67 0.39 -1.04 10.86
C ILE A 67 0.63 0.47 10.87
N HIS A 68 -0.39 1.29 10.61
CA HIS A 68 -0.27 2.75 10.73
C HIS A 68 -0.01 3.18 12.18
N LYS A 69 -0.74 2.60 13.15
CA LYS A 69 -0.50 2.84 14.58
C LYS A 69 0.92 2.41 14.99
N ALA A 70 1.38 1.25 14.54
CA ALA A 70 2.74 0.80 14.83
C ALA A 70 3.81 1.78 14.33
N ARG A 71 3.65 2.42 13.17
CA ARG A 71 4.59 3.45 12.71
C ARG A 71 4.53 4.70 13.58
N LEU A 72 3.33 5.17 13.91
CA LEU A 72 3.14 6.34 14.77
C LEU A 72 3.71 6.16 16.18
N ASP A 73 3.58 4.96 16.74
CA ASP A 73 4.06 4.65 18.08
C ASP A 73 5.60 4.52 18.14
N ASN A 74 6.25 4.05 17.07
CA ASN A 74 7.66 3.65 17.12
C ASN A 74 8.63 4.55 16.32
N TRP A 75 8.21 5.13 15.18
CA TRP A 75 9.11 5.89 14.31
C TRP A 75 9.70 7.15 14.96
N PRO A 76 8.97 7.92 15.79
CA PRO A 76 9.56 9.10 16.44
C PRO A 76 10.76 8.78 17.34
N GLU A 77 10.77 7.59 17.96
CA GLU A 77 11.87 7.14 18.80
C GLU A 77 13.02 6.54 17.97
N LEU A 78 12.69 5.68 16.99
CA LEU A 78 13.69 4.95 16.19
C LEU A 78 14.34 5.83 15.11
N TYR A 79 13.62 6.81 14.58
CA TYR A 79 14.02 7.68 13.47
C TYR A 79 13.69 9.15 13.78
N PRO A 80 14.31 9.75 14.81
CA PRO A 80 13.95 11.09 15.30
C PRO A 80 14.25 12.23 14.31
N TRP A 81 14.94 11.93 13.21
CA TRP A 81 15.24 12.85 12.12
C TRP A 81 14.07 13.05 11.14
N ILE A 82 13.03 12.21 11.20
CA ILE A 82 11.83 12.36 10.36
C ILE A 82 10.99 13.52 10.89
N ASP A 83 10.68 14.49 10.02
CA ASP A 83 9.83 15.63 10.38
C ASP A 83 8.40 15.18 10.74
N GLU A 84 7.83 15.74 11.82
CA GLU A 84 6.52 15.34 12.35
C GLU A 84 5.37 15.46 11.33
N ARG A 85 5.52 16.38 10.35
CA ARG A 85 4.56 16.57 9.25
C ARG A 85 4.38 15.30 8.42
N GLY A 86 5.40 14.46 8.30
CA GLY A 86 5.33 13.19 7.58
C GLY A 86 4.35 12.18 8.19
N TYR A 87 4.10 12.26 9.50
CA TYR A 87 3.18 11.35 10.19
C TYR A 87 1.70 11.65 9.92
N ARG A 88 1.38 12.78 9.27
CA ARG A 88 0.00 13.17 8.96
C ARG A 88 -0.72 12.14 8.10
N TYR A 89 -0.02 11.53 7.14
CA TYR A 89 -0.59 10.48 6.30
C TYR A 89 -1.12 9.31 7.14
N PHE A 90 -0.30 8.77 8.06
CA PHE A 90 -0.69 7.64 8.90
C PHE A 90 -1.84 8.00 9.86
N ARG A 91 -1.80 9.19 10.46
CA ARG A 91 -2.89 9.70 11.34
C ARG A 91 -4.23 9.76 10.59
N LYS A 92 -4.24 10.31 9.38
CA LYS A 92 -5.44 10.44 8.54
C LYS A 92 -6.05 9.07 8.20
N ARG A 93 -5.20 8.10 7.82
CA ARG A 93 -5.63 6.74 7.46
C ARG A 93 -6.25 5.94 8.62
N LEU A 94 -5.92 6.24 9.88
CA LEU A 94 -6.58 5.61 11.03
C LEU A 94 -8.09 5.86 11.06
N SER A 95 -8.53 7.07 10.69
CA SER A 95 -9.95 7.42 10.64
C SER A 95 -10.64 7.02 9.34
N GLU A 96 -9.94 7.09 8.20
CA GLU A 96 -10.51 6.81 6.88
C GLU A 96 -10.74 5.31 6.66
N ALA A 97 -9.75 4.48 7.00
CA ALA A 97 -9.82 3.04 6.76
C ALA A 97 -11.02 2.38 7.44
N ARG A 98 -11.51 2.91 8.58
CA ARG A 98 -12.73 2.39 9.23
C ARG A 98 -13.97 2.56 8.35
N ARG A 99 -14.13 3.72 7.70
CA ARG A 99 -15.30 4.00 6.85
C ARG A 99 -15.26 3.19 5.57
N ASP A 100 -14.08 3.08 4.96
CA ASP A 100 -13.88 2.34 3.71
C ASP A 100 -14.17 0.84 3.90
N VAL A 101 -13.71 0.29 5.03
CA VAL A 101 -13.92 -1.12 5.38
C VAL A 101 -15.38 -1.45 5.64
N GLU A 102 -16.15 -0.59 6.32
CA GLU A 102 -17.58 -0.86 6.60
C GLU A 102 -18.35 -1.09 5.29
N HIS A 103 -18.14 -0.23 4.30
CA HIS A 103 -18.80 -0.34 3.01
C HIS A 103 -18.26 -1.52 2.17
N GLY A 104 -16.94 -1.69 2.11
CA GLY A 104 -16.33 -2.81 1.38
C GLY A 104 -16.72 -4.18 1.95
N LEU A 105 -16.85 -4.27 3.27
CA LEU A 105 -17.26 -5.50 3.95
C LEU A 105 -18.72 -5.82 3.66
N GLN A 106 -19.61 -4.81 3.71
CA GLN A 106 -21.02 -4.99 3.38
C GLN A 106 -21.19 -5.50 1.94
N ILE A 107 -20.55 -4.86 0.96
CA ILE A 107 -20.58 -5.29 -0.45
C ILE A 107 -20.13 -6.75 -0.59
N THR A 108 -19.05 -7.12 0.11
CA THR A 108 -18.48 -8.46 0.04
C THR A 108 -19.43 -9.50 0.65
N LEU A 109 -20.00 -9.21 1.82
CA LEU A 109 -20.94 -10.11 2.51
C LEU A 109 -22.24 -10.30 1.71
N ASP A 110 -22.76 -9.23 1.09
CA ASP A 110 -23.97 -9.30 0.25
C ASP A 110 -23.72 -10.07 -1.05
N TYR A 111 -22.54 -9.91 -1.65
CA TYR A 111 -22.21 -10.56 -2.92
C TYR A 111 -21.84 -12.04 -2.75
N CYS A 112 -21.12 -12.38 -1.67
CA CYS A 112 -20.60 -13.73 -1.42
C CYS A 112 -21.58 -14.62 -0.64
N ASP A 113 -22.76 -14.81 -1.23
CA ASP A 113 -23.91 -15.56 -0.68
C ASP A 113 -23.80 -17.09 -0.85
N THR A 114 -22.83 -17.59 -1.63
CA THR A 114 -22.56 -19.01 -1.80
C THR A 114 -21.17 -19.39 -1.28
N ARG A 115 -20.98 -20.66 -0.93
CA ARG A 115 -19.68 -21.20 -0.50
C ARG A 115 -18.58 -20.94 -1.53
N GLU A 116 -18.91 -21.06 -2.82
CA GLU A 116 -17.98 -20.83 -3.93
C GLU A 116 -17.53 -19.38 -3.98
N LYS A 117 -18.47 -18.42 -3.86
CA LYS A 117 -18.14 -17.00 -3.84
C LYS A 117 -17.40 -16.59 -2.57
N GLN A 118 -17.69 -17.21 -1.43
CA GLN A 118 -16.94 -16.99 -0.19
C GLN A 118 -15.49 -17.44 -0.33
N GLN A 119 -15.26 -18.64 -0.88
CA GLN A 119 -13.90 -19.11 -1.14
C GLN A 119 -13.18 -18.18 -2.11
N ARG A 120 -13.86 -17.75 -3.17
CA ARG A 120 -13.33 -16.77 -4.11
C ARG A 120 -12.93 -15.46 -3.42
N ALA A 121 -13.71 -14.95 -2.48
CA ALA A 121 -13.34 -13.74 -1.72
C ALA A 121 -12.09 -13.94 -0.85
N VAL A 122 -11.93 -15.11 -0.23
CA VAL A 122 -10.71 -15.47 0.50
C VAL A 122 -9.50 -15.51 -0.44
N ASP A 123 -9.65 -16.13 -1.61
CA ASP A 123 -8.58 -16.21 -2.62
C ASP A 123 -8.19 -14.81 -3.14
N LEU A 124 -9.16 -13.91 -3.30
CA LEU A 124 -8.91 -12.51 -3.67
C LEU A 124 -8.19 -11.73 -2.58
N LEU A 125 -8.51 -11.99 -1.31
CA LEU A 125 -7.79 -11.41 -0.19
C LEU A 125 -6.34 -11.92 -0.16
N GLN A 126 -6.12 -13.22 -0.42
CA GLN A 126 -4.77 -13.79 -0.57
C GLN A 126 -4.00 -13.12 -1.71
N PHE A 127 -4.61 -12.99 -2.90
CA PHE A 127 -4.02 -12.27 -4.03
C PHE A 127 -3.59 -10.84 -3.66
N LYS A 128 -4.43 -10.12 -2.90
CA LYS A 128 -4.09 -8.78 -2.42
C LYS A 128 -2.91 -8.79 -1.43
N LEU A 129 -2.86 -9.78 -0.53
CA LEU A 129 -1.74 -9.95 0.38
C LEU A 129 -0.43 -10.25 -0.38
N ASP A 130 -0.47 -11.09 -1.41
CA ASP A 130 0.68 -11.43 -2.25
C ASP A 130 1.23 -10.20 -2.99
N ILE A 131 0.35 -9.30 -3.46
CA ILE A 131 0.76 -8.00 -4.03
C ILE A 131 1.56 -7.18 -3.01
N LEU A 132 1.02 -7.01 -1.80
CA LEU A 132 1.67 -6.22 -0.74
C LEU A 132 3.01 -6.83 -0.34
N TRP A 133 3.09 -8.16 -0.31
CA TRP A 133 4.30 -8.90 0.02
C TRP A 133 5.36 -8.75 -1.06
N THR A 134 5.00 -8.92 -2.33
CA THR A 134 5.90 -8.79 -3.48
C THR A 134 6.55 -7.40 -3.58
N MET A 135 5.81 -6.35 -3.20
CA MET A 135 6.38 -5.00 -3.11
C MET A 135 7.53 -4.94 -2.12
N LEU A 136 7.38 -5.55 -0.94
CA LEU A 136 8.41 -5.58 0.08
C LEU A 136 9.57 -6.50 -0.29
N ASP A 137 9.32 -7.65 -0.93
CA ASP A 137 10.39 -8.52 -1.44
C ASP A 137 11.28 -7.77 -2.44
N SER A 138 10.66 -6.98 -3.33
CA SER A 138 11.39 -6.16 -4.30
C SER A 138 12.26 -5.09 -3.62
N MET A 139 11.71 -4.43 -2.59
CA MET A 139 12.45 -3.43 -1.80
C MET A 139 13.58 -4.08 -1.00
N TRP A 140 13.36 -5.27 -0.42
CA TRP A 140 14.36 -6.03 0.32
C TRP A 140 15.55 -6.36 -0.57
N MET A 141 15.28 -6.94 -1.75
CA MET A 141 16.33 -7.28 -2.71
C MET A 141 17.18 -6.06 -3.10
N ALA A 142 16.55 -4.91 -3.35
CA ALA A 142 17.26 -3.72 -3.79
C ALA A 142 18.04 -3.02 -2.67
N TYR A 143 17.46 -2.91 -1.46
CA TYR A 143 17.95 -2.00 -0.43
C TYR A 143 18.54 -2.69 0.81
N ILE A 144 18.34 -4.01 0.96
CA ILE A 144 18.92 -4.79 2.07
C ILE A 144 19.94 -5.80 1.55
N GLU A 145 19.62 -6.54 0.50
CA GLU A 145 20.55 -7.50 -0.13
C GLU A 145 21.50 -6.84 -1.14
N GLU A 146 21.36 -5.54 -1.38
CA GLU A 146 22.16 -4.77 -2.35
C GLU A 146 22.16 -5.37 -3.77
N ARG A 147 21.06 -6.01 -4.15
CA ARG A 147 20.84 -6.69 -5.43
C ARG A 147 19.68 -6.03 -6.19
N PRO A 148 19.79 -4.76 -6.59
CA PRO A 148 18.79 -4.10 -7.42
C PRO A 148 18.70 -4.76 -8.81
N PRO A 149 17.64 -4.47 -9.59
CA PRO A 149 17.56 -4.93 -10.98
C PRO A 149 18.82 -4.59 -11.78
N TYR A 150 19.24 -5.53 -12.63
CA TYR A 150 20.45 -5.43 -13.47
C TYR A 150 21.77 -5.40 -12.68
N TYR A 151 21.74 -5.72 -11.38
CA TYR A 151 22.94 -6.04 -10.64
C TYR A 151 23.61 -7.28 -11.23
N MET A 152 24.85 -7.11 -11.67
CA MET A 152 25.71 -8.17 -12.18
C MET A 152 26.99 -8.12 -11.35
N GLU A 153 27.28 -9.18 -10.59
CA GLU A 153 28.60 -9.35 -9.98
C GLU A 153 29.60 -9.55 -11.13
N VAL A 154 30.31 -8.49 -11.52
CA VAL A 154 31.47 -8.65 -12.39
C VAL A 154 32.63 -9.06 -11.47
N GLU A 155 32.99 -10.34 -11.51
CA GLU A 155 34.22 -10.82 -10.86
C GLU A 155 35.40 -9.94 -11.30
N LYS A 156 36.19 -9.45 -10.33
CA LYS A 156 37.50 -8.85 -10.55
C LYS A 156 38.58 -9.92 -10.50
#